data_AF-A0A5K7Z5E6-F1
#
_entry.id   AF-A0A5K7Z5E6-F1
#
_cell.length_a   1.000
_cell.length_b   1.000
_cell.length_c   1.000
_cell.angle_alpha   90.00
_cell.angle_beta   90.00
_cell.angle_gamma   90.00
#
_symmetry.space_group_name_H-M   'P 1'
#
loop_
_entity.id
_entity.type
_entity.pdbx_description
1 polymer ?
#
loop_
_entity_poly.entity_id
_entity_poly.type
_entity_poly.pdbx_seq_one_letter_code
_entity_poly.pdbx_strand_id
1 'polypeptide(L)'
;MTATELQKRNEKADHLRVLQTDDGQFFVESGEGKILYNVTVSDDGDFCTCGDFAKNIKRDPDFRCKHILAVFNAVPKREVDGAVFLEKQVPKLDERWIMKIEGKEFVKYPGLLDLAHQHGLSSIEVDIVQMPTKENGNFAVCRATVMSKIGETFIDIGDANPGNCSSKVVKHLLRLASTRAIARALRSYTNVGMTALEELADFNEAIPEGGQHENPASKRKPKAAKKPAAKPAKKAPAASAKPKAKPAPVAPTVETQTEKESSGQDAGKGNTSPGMSEAQKRAIFNLSRRRGISVEQLEQMAADAYGCGIETLTSSDASAFIRQLQQAA
;
A
#
# COMPACT_ATOMS: atom_id res chain seq x y z
N MET A 1 9.44 31.66 35.44
CA MET A 1 8.67 30.40 35.54
C MET A 1 9.56 29.28 36.05
N THR A 2 9.02 28.27 36.75
CA THR A 2 9.80 27.09 37.11
C THR A 2 9.93 26.12 35.91
N ALA A 3 11.00 25.33 35.85
CA ALA A 3 11.25 24.39 34.75
C ALA A 3 10.09 23.38 34.55
N THR A 4 9.48 22.94 35.66
CA THR A 4 8.35 22.01 35.67
C THR A 4 7.07 22.61 35.06
N GLU A 5 6.85 23.91 35.23
CA GLU A 5 5.71 24.62 34.63
C GLU A 5 5.90 24.84 33.12
N LEU A 6 7.15 25.05 32.69
CA LEU A 6 7.51 25.19 31.28
C LEU A 6 7.25 23.88 30.52
N GLN A 7 7.66 22.74 31.10
CA GLN A 7 7.47 21.42 30.50
C GLN A 7 5.98 21.07 30.30
N LYS A 8 5.15 21.28 31.33
CA LYS A 8 3.69 21.05 31.24
C LYS A 8 2.99 21.95 30.22
N ARG A 9 3.54 23.15 29.98
CA ARG A 9 3.04 24.05 28.94
C ARG A 9 3.43 23.57 27.55
N ASN A 10 4.65 23.07 27.37
CA ASN A 10 5.13 22.58 26.09
C ASN A 10 4.35 21.35 25.62
N GLU A 11 4.12 20.39 26.52
CA GLU A 11 3.31 19.19 26.24
C GLU A 11 1.88 19.55 25.78
N LYS A 12 1.29 20.58 26.38
CA LYS A 12 -0.03 21.08 25.95
C LYS A 12 0.00 21.83 24.63
N ALA A 13 1.13 22.43 24.26
CA ALA A 13 1.30 23.17 23.02
C ALA A 13 1.45 22.24 21.80
N ASP A 14 2.08 21.07 22.00
CA ASP A 14 2.32 20.07 20.94
C ASP A 14 1.04 19.53 20.29
N HIS A 15 -0.09 19.61 20.98
CA HIS A 15 -1.38 19.13 20.49
C HIS A 15 -2.25 20.23 19.86
N LEU A 16 -1.79 21.48 19.83
CA LEU A 16 -2.55 22.58 19.25
C LEU A 16 -2.28 22.68 17.75
N ARG A 17 -3.34 22.89 16.98
CA ARG A 17 -3.23 23.14 15.54
C ARG A 17 -2.86 24.60 15.29
N VAL A 18 -1.93 24.81 14.37
CA VAL A 18 -1.45 26.12 13.95
C VAL A 18 -1.76 26.30 12.46
N LEU A 19 -2.39 27.42 12.12
CA LEU A 19 -2.64 27.87 10.77
C LEU A 19 -1.74 29.08 10.51
N GLN A 20 -1.03 29.11 9.40
CA GLN A 20 -0.28 30.28 8.96
C GLN A 20 -1.03 30.91 7.79
N THR A 21 -1.17 32.23 7.79
CA THR A 21 -1.78 33.00 6.71
C THR A 21 -0.71 33.57 5.78
N ASP A 22 -1.12 33.90 4.56
CA ASP A 22 -0.23 34.38 3.49
C ASP A 22 0.50 35.68 3.84
N ASP A 23 -0.04 36.48 4.77
CA ASP A 23 0.58 37.71 5.27
C ASP A 23 1.54 37.48 6.46
N GLY A 24 1.89 36.22 6.76
CA GLY A 24 2.83 35.85 7.80
C GLY A 24 2.25 35.86 9.22
N GLN A 25 0.93 35.98 9.37
CA GLN A 25 0.28 35.85 10.68
C GLN A 25 0.03 34.38 11.01
N PHE A 26 0.01 34.05 12.31
CA PHE A 26 -0.27 32.70 12.79
C PHE A 26 -1.55 32.68 13.61
N PHE A 27 -2.40 31.69 13.37
CA PHE A 27 -3.61 31.45 14.14
C PHE A 27 -3.51 30.10 14.83
N VAL A 28 -3.51 30.10 16.16
CA VAL A 28 -3.40 28.87 16.97
C VAL A 28 -4.74 28.57 17.60
N GLU A 29 -5.19 27.33 17.45
CA GLU A 29 -6.45 26.85 18.02
C GLU A 29 -6.38 26.80 19.55
N SER A 30 -7.52 27.07 20.20
CA SER A 30 -7.69 26.85 21.62
C SER A 30 -7.67 25.35 21.94
N GLY A 31 -7.33 24.99 23.18
CA GLY A 31 -7.30 23.58 23.59
C GLY A 31 -8.67 22.87 23.53
N GLU A 32 -9.77 23.61 23.34
CA GLU A 32 -11.13 23.06 23.16
C GLU A 32 -11.62 23.11 21.70
N GLY A 33 -10.81 23.62 20.77
CA GLY A 33 -11.13 23.63 19.34
C GLY A 33 -12.11 24.69 18.86
N LYS A 34 -12.42 25.70 19.69
CA LYS A 34 -13.53 26.65 19.43
C LYS A 34 -13.08 28.06 19.04
N ILE A 35 -11.83 28.42 19.30
CA ILE A 35 -11.31 29.78 19.16
C ILE A 35 -9.93 29.74 18.52
N LEU A 36 -9.62 30.68 17.63
CA LEU A 36 -8.29 30.87 17.06
C LEU A 36 -7.65 32.13 17.67
N TYR A 37 -6.39 32.03 18.09
CA TYR A 37 -5.60 33.14 18.62
C TYR A 37 -4.59 33.61 17.59
N ASN A 38 -4.54 34.91 17.31
CA ASN A 38 -3.51 35.50 16.44
C ASN A 38 -2.19 35.59 17.21
N VAL A 39 -1.13 35.06 16.61
CA VAL A 39 0.25 35.01 17.08
C VAL A 39 1.14 35.64 16.01
N THR A 40 2.02 36.53 16.44
CA THR A 40 3.03 37.15 15.59
C THR A 40 4.40 36.81 16.18
N VAL A 41 5.28 36.25 15.36
CA VAL A 41 6.68 35.96 15.74
C VAL A 41 7.54 36.80 14.80
N SER A 42 8.28 37.74 15.35
CA SER A 42 9.11 38.68 14.58
C SER A 42 10.39 39.00 15.34
N ASP A 43 11.38 39.57 14.64
CA ASP A 43 12.65 39.98 15.25
C ASP A 43 12.47 41.08 16.32
N ASP A 44 11.40 41.88 16.19
CA ASP A 44 11.03 42.95 17.13
C ASP A 44 10.25 42.44 18.36
N GLY A 45 9.94 41.14 18.41
CA GLY A 45 9.31 40.48 19.55
C GLY A 45 8.12 39.58 19.18
N ASP A 46 7.80 38.67 20.11
CA ASP A 46 6.67 37.73 20.00
C ASP A 46 5.40 38.37 20.57
N PHE A 47 4.26 38.24 19.87
CA PHE A 47 2.96 38.73 20.32
C PHE A 47 1.87 37.65 20.20
N CYS A 48 0.93 37.61 21.13
CA CYS A 48 -0.23 36.73 21.05
C CYS A 48 -1.49 37.40 21.63
N THR A 49 -2.65 37.23 20.97
CA THR A 49 -3.93 37.77 21.43
C THR A 49 -4.55 37.02 22.63
N CYS A 50 -3.88 36.00 23.17
CA CYS A 50 -4.44 35.23 24.27
C CYS A 50 -4.34 35.96 25.62
N GLY A 51 -5.30 35.67 26.50
CA GLY A 51 -5.35 36.29 27.83
C GLY A 51 -4.17 35.95 28.74
N ASP A 52 -3.45 34.84 28.51
CA ASP A 52 -2.26 34.44 29.27
C ASP A 52 -1.06 35.34 28.91
N PHE A 53 -0.90 35.65 27.62
CA PHE A 53 0.14 36.54 27.13
C PHE A 53 -0.10 37.98 27.60
N ALA A 54 -1.30 38.52 27.39
CA ALA A 54 -1.65 39.89 27.75
C ALA A 54 -1.45 40.21 29.26
N LYS A 55 -1.58 39.21 30.13
CA LYS A 55 -1.39 39.35 31.58
C LYS A 55 0.07 39.29 32.01
N ASN A 56 0.87 38.42 31.39
CA ASN A 56 2.20 38.08 31.88
C ASN A 56 3.33 38.83 31.16
N ILE A 57 3.14 39.26 29.90
CA ILE A 57 4.16 40.00 29.14
C ILE A 57 4.58 41.32 29.82
N LYS A 58 3.67 41.94 30.58
CA LYS A 58 3.95 43.17 31.35
C LYS A 58 4.87 42.93 32.56
N ARG A 59 4.96 41.68 33.04
CA ARG A 59 5.76 41.30 34.21
C ARG A 59 7.09 40.65 33.81
N ASP A 60 7.10 39.99 32.66
CA ASP A 60 8.24 39.25 32.14
C ASP A 60 8.30 39.48 30.61
N PRO A 61 9.24 40.31 30.11
CA PRO A 61 9.38 40.63 28.69
C PRO A 61 9.67 39.41 27.80
N ASP A 62 10.24 38.34 28.38
CA ASP A 62 10.57 37.10 27.66
C ASP A 62 9.44 36.05 27.78
N PHE A 63 8.27 36.43 28.31
CA PHE A 63 7.17 35.51 28.52
C PHE A 63 6.59 34.98 27.21
N ARG A 64 6.68 33.66 27.03
CA ARG A 64 6.04 32.94 25.92
C ARG A 64 4.84 32.15 26.41
N CYS A 65 3.67 32.47 25.88
CA CYS A 65 2.46 31.68 26.14
C CYS A 65 2.49 30.36 25.34
N LYS A 66 1.62 29.42 25.69
CA LYS A 66 1.53 28.11 25.01
C LYS A 66 1.26 28.20 23.49
N HIS A 67 0.62 29.27 23.02
CA HIS A 67 0.34 29.45 21.59
C HIS A 67 1.59 29.89 20.83
N ILE A 68 2.40 30.77 21.42
CA ILE A 68 3.71 31.15 20.88
C ILE A 68 4.62 29.91 20.82
N LEU A 69 4.63 29.10 21.89
CA LEU A 69 5.38 27.84 21.91
C LEU A 69 4.90 26.85 20.85
N ALA A 70 3.59 26.76 20.61
CA ALA A 70 3.04 25.91 19.55
C ALA A 70 3.56 26.33 18.16
N VAL A 71 3.69 27.64 17.88
CA VAL A 71 4.31 28.13 16.64
C VAL A 71 5.78 27.72 16.56
N PHE A 72 6.56 27.89 17.63
CA PHE A 72 7.97 27.49 17.67
C PHE A 72 8.19 25.98 17.49
N ASN A 73 7.27 25.15 18.00
CA ASN A 73 7.35 23.69 17.85
C ASN A 73 6.90 23.24 16.45
N ALA A 74 6.00 23.99 15.82
CA ALA A 74 5.52 23.70 14.46
C ALA A 74 6.47 24.22 13.36
N VAL A 75 7.33 25.20 13.65
CA VAL A 75 8.27 25.81 12.70
C VAL A 75 9.72 25.46 13.10
N PRO A 76 10.31 24.38 12.54
CA PRO A 76 11.54 23.77 13.07
C PRO A 76 12.81 24.64 13.00
N LYS A 77 12.83 25.70 12.17
CA LYS A 77 14.01 26.53 11.92
C LYS A 77 13.88 27.99 12.34
N ARG A 78 12.72 28.43 12.86
CA ARG A 78 12.41 29.86 13.09
C ARG A 78 12.59 30.76 11.86
N GLU A 79 12.71 30.18 10.67
CA GLU A 79 12.74 30.91 9.41
C GLU A 79 11.30 31.31 9.09
N VAL A 80 10.98 32.59 9.25
CA VAL A 80 9.75 33.17 8.73
C VAL A 80 10.01 33.38 7.23
N ASP A 81 9.58 32.44 6.41
CA ASP A 81 9.52 32.68 4.96
C ASP A 81 8.50 33.80 4.73
N GLY A 82 8.99 34.99 4.37
CA GLY A 82 8.12 36.04 3.84
C GLY A 82 7.38 35.47 2.63
N ALA A 83 6.06 35.65 2.57
CA ALA A 83 5.15 35.02 1.61
C ALA A 83 5.79 34.66 0.25
N VAL A 84 6.36 33.46 0.16
CA VAL A 84 6.69 32.83 -1.12
C VAL A 84 5.54 31.89 -1.37
N PHE A 85 4.96 31.91 -2.57
CA PHE A 85 4.16 30.79 -3.01
C PHE A 85 5.01 29.54 -2.79
N LEU A 86 4.60 28.66 -1.88
CA LEU A 86 5.29 27.39 -1.71
C LEU A 86 5.20 26.70 -3.06
N GLU A 87 6.33 26.68 -3.77
CA GLU A 87 6.41 25.95 -5.02
C GLU A 87 6.01 24.52 -4.68
N LYS A 88 4.97 24.04 -5.36
CA LYS A 88 4.46 22.70 -5.14
C LYS A 88 5.66 21.77 -5.28
N GLN A 89 6.03 21.10 -4.19
CA GLN A 89 7.24 20.29 -4.15
C GLN A 89 7.18 19.32 -5.32
N VAL A 90 8.01 19.59 -6.34
CA VAL A 90 8.04 18.78 -7.55
C VAL A 90 8.65 17.46 -7.12
N PRO A 91 7.92 16.34 -7.25
CA PRO A 91 8.46 15.05 -6.88
C PRO A 91 9.78 14.83 -7.61
N LYS A 92 10.84 14.52 -6.87
CA LYS A 92 12.19 14.35 -7.42
C LYS A 92 12.84 13.11 -6.82
N LEU A 93 13.45 12.32 -7.70
CA LEU A 93 14.29 11.21 -7.26
C LEU A 93 15.57 11.74 -6.62
N ASP A 94 15.81 11.36 -5.37
CA ASP A 94 17.06 11.66 -4.67
C ASP A 94 18.21 10.82 -5.24
N GLU A 95 19.32 11.49 -5.58
CA GLU A 95 20.50 10.89 -6.19
C GLU A 95 21.14 9.80 -5.33
N ARG A 96 20.94 9.79 -3.99
CA ARG A 96 21.42 8.72 -3.10
C ARG A 96 20.86 7.33 -3.45
N TRP A 97 19.70 7.31 -4.10
CA TRP A 97 19.04 6.10 -4.55
C TRP A 97 19.47 5.65 -5.95
N ILE A 98 20.26 6.46 -6.65
CA ILE A 98 20.83 6.14 -7.95
C ILE A 98 22.20 5.49 -7.73
N MET A 99 22.43 4.35 -8.38
CA MET A 99 23.70 3.64 -8.38
C MET A 99 24.22 3.55 -9.81
N LYS A 100 25.52 3.84 -9.99
CA LYS A 100 26.20 3.68 -11.28
C LYS A 100 26.93 2.34 -11.31
N ILE A 101 26.61 1.51 -12.30
CA ILE A 101 27.28 0.24 -12.56
C ILE A 101 27.74 0.30 -14.02
N GLU A 102 29.06 0.29 -14.22
CA GLU A 102 29.69 0.27 -15.55
C GLU A 102 29.13 1.31 -16.54
N GLY A 103 28.91 2.53 -16.04
CA GLY A 103 28.43 3.66 -16.84
C GLY A 103 26.91 3.74 -17.04
N LYS A 104 26.14 2.75 -16.57
CA LYS A 104 24.67 2.81 -16.53
C LYS A 104 24.14 3.17 -15.15
N GLU A 105 23.05 3.92 -15.12
CA GLU A 105 22.36 4.34 -13.90
C GLU A 105 21.20 3.40 -13.58
N PHE A 106 21.16 2.94 -12.33
CA PHE A 106 20.12 2.08 -11.78
C PHE A 106 19.51 2.76 -10.57
N VAL A 107 18.19 2.66 -10.44
CA VAL A 107 17.47 3.15 -9.26
C VAL A 107 17.27 2.00 -8.27
N LYS A 108 17.47 2.26 -6.98
CA LYS A 108 17.14 1.29 -5.92
C LYS A 108 15.65 1.34 -5.62
N TYR A 109 15.06 0.20 -5.25
CA TYR A 109 13.65 0.10 -4.88
C TYR A 109 13.19 1.16 -3.84
N PRO A 110 13.92 1.45 -2.74
CA PRO A 110 13.51 2.49 -1.80
C PRO A 110 13.37 3.88 -2.41
N GLY A 111 14.16 4.20 -3.44
CA GLY A 111 14.05 5.46 -4.17
C GLY A 111 12.80 5.56 -5.01
N LEU A 112 12.41 4.45 -5.66
CA LEU A 112 11.14 4.38 -6.39
C LEU A 112 9.93 4.50 -5.44
N LEU A 113 10.00 3.83 -4.30
CA LEU A 113 8.92 3.89 -3.30
C LEU A 113 8.79 5.28 -2.69
N ASP A 114 9.91 5.94 -2.36
CA ASP A 114 9.93 7.30 -1.85
C ASP A 114 9.34 8.28 -2.88
N LEU A 115 9.80 8.23 -4.13
CA LEU A 115 9.27 9.04 -5.22
C LEU A 115 7.77 8.77 -5.45
N ALA A 116 7.34 7.52 -5.36
CA ALA A 116 5.93 7.17 -5.46
C ALA A 116 5.07 7.82 -4.35
N HIS A 117 5.56 7.85 -3.12
CA HIS A 117 4.89 8.58 -2.04
C HIS A 117 4.81 10.09 -2.32
N GLN A 118 5.87 10.69 -2.85
CA GLN A 118 5.88 12.10 -3.25
C GLN A 118 4.84 12.38 -4.36
N HIS A 119 4.66 11.45 -5.32
CA HIS A 119 3.63 11.53 -6.36
C HIS A 119 2.20 11.26 -5.86
N GLY A 120 2.02 10.82 -4.62
CA GLY A 120 0.71 10.52 -4.05
C GLY A 120 0.28 9.07 -4.25
N LEU A 121 1.16 8.11 -3.99
CA LEU A 121 0.82 6.69 -3.94
C LEU A 121 -0.32 6.45 -2.93
N SER A 122 -1.33 5.69 -3.34
CA SER A 122 -2.48 5.28 -2.52
C SER A 122 -2.32 3.84 -2.05
N SER A 123 -2.09 2.91 -2.98
CA SER A 123 -1.86 1.50 -2.64
C SER A 123 -1.01 0.77 -3.67
N ILE A 124 -0.47 -0.37 -3.25
CA ILE A 124 0.21 -1.36 -4.09
C ILE A 124 -0.43 -2.72 -3.79
N GLU A 125 -0.98 -3.35 -4.80
CA GLU A 125 -1.54 -4.70 -4.73
C GLU A 125 -0.72 -5.64 -5.61
N VAL A 126 -0.54 -6.89 -5.16
CA VAL A 126 0.19 -7.89 -5.93
C VAL A 126 -0.62 -9.17 -6.01
N ASP A 127 -0.91 -9.58 -7.23
CA ASP A 127 -1.54 -10.85 -7.55
C ASP A 127 -0.51 -11.86 -8.01
N ILE A 128 -0.61 -13.08 -7.50
CA ILE A 128 0.16 -14.20 -8.01
C ILE A 128 -0.56 -14.71 -9.26
N VAL A 129 0.08 -14.56 -10.42
CA VAL A 129 -0.44 -15.06 -11.70
C VAL A 129 0.00 -16.51 -11.91
N GLN A 130 1.23 -16.86 -11.52
CA GLN A 130 1.77 -18.20 -11.64
C GLN A 130 2.68 -18.55 -10.48
N MET A 131 2.41 -19.70 -9.84
CA MET A 131 3.28 -20.28 -8.82
C MET A 131 4.46 -21.03 -9.47
N PRO A 132 5.67 -20.98 -8.89
CA PRO A 132 6.79 -21.75 -9.39
C PRO A 132 6.58 -23.24 -9.06
N THR A 133 6.50 -24.09 -10.08
CA THR A 133 6.39 -25.55 -9.93
C THR A 133 7.39 -26.27 -10.83
N LYS A 134 7.61 -27.57 -10.61
CA LYS A 134 8.57 -28.31 -11.44
C LYS A 134 8.13 -28.40 -12.90
N GLU A 135 6.81 -28.45 -13.12
CA GLU A 135 6.18 -28.62 -14.44
C GLU A 135 6.36 -27.38 -15.32
N ASN A 136 6.45 -26.18 -14.71
CA ASN A 136 6.68 -24.92 -15.44
C ASN A 136 8.14 -24.44 -15.37
N GLY A 137 9.09 -25.32 -15.00
CA GLY A 137 10.50 -24.95 -14.89
C GLY A 137 10.82 -24.03 -13.70
N ASN A 138 9.97 -24.04 -12.67
CA ASN A 138 9.95 -23.13 -11.52
C ASN A 138 9.76 -21.66 -11.94
N PHE A 139 8.94 -21.40 -12.96
CA PHE A 139 8.66 -20.06 -13.44
C PHE A 139 7.55 -19.42 -12.59
N ALA A 140 7.88 -18.36 -11.87
CA ALA A 140 6.94 -17.55 -11.07
C ALA A 140 6.57 -16.27 -11.81
N VAL A 141 5.30 -15.87 -11.74
CA VAL A 141 4.79 -14.62 -12.33
C VAL A 141 3.89 -13.93 -11.34
N CYS A 142 4.16 -12.65 -11.10
CA CYS A 142 3.34 -11.77 -10.28
C CYS A 142 2.91 -10.56 -11.10
N ARG A 143 1.70 -10.06 -10.86
CA ARG A 143 1.20 -8.80 -11.40
C ARG A 143 1.10 -7.82 -10.24
N ALA A 144 1.70 -6.64 -10.40
CA ALA A 144 1.56 -5.56 -9.44
C ALA A 144 0.66 -4.48 -10.01
N THR A 145 -0.23 -3.96 -9.17
CA THR A 145 -1.14 -2.87 -9.46
C THR A 145 -0.84 -1.73 -8.48
N VAL A 146 -0.42 -0.59 -9.01
CA VAL A 146 -0.10 0.62 -8.26
C VAL A 146 -1.21 1.64 -8.51
N MET A 147 -1.83 2.16 -7.45
CA MET A 147 -2.91 3.16 -7.54
C MET A 147 -2.47 4.50 -6.95
N SER A 148 -2.72 5.59 -7.68
CA SER A 148 -2.52 6.97 -7.20
C SER A 148 -3.71 7.43 -6.36
N LYS A 149 -3.50 8.45 -5.53
CA LYS A 149 -4.58 9.10 -4.76
C LYS A 149 -5.64 9.77 -5.64
N ILE A 150 -5.30 10.02 -6.91
CA ILE A 150 -6.18 10.66 -7.90
C ILE A 150 -6.96 9.58 -8.69
N GLY A 151 -6.65 8.29 -8.49
CA GLY A 151 -7.35 7.15 -9.10
C GLY A 151 -6.70 6.61 -10.37
N GLU A 152 -5.51 7.08 -10.73
CA GLU A 152 -4.73 6.50 -11.83
C GLU A 152 -4.16 5.15 -11.40
N THR A 153 -4.17 4.18 -12.31
CA THR A 153 -3.73 2.82 -12.01
C THR A 153 -2.67 2.38 -13.02
N PHE A 154 -1.55 1.90 -12.50
CA PHE A 154 -0.42 1.40 -13.27
C PHE A 154 -0.22 -0.08 -12.95
N ILE A 155 -0.13 -0.90 -14.00
CA ILE A 155 -0.03 -2.35 -13.85
C ILE A 155 1.19 -2.83 -14.62
N ASP A 156 1.99 -3.68 -13.99
CA ASP A 156 3.08 -4.38 -14.66
C ASP A 156 3.24 -5.80 -14.10
N ILE A 157 4.03 -6.60 -14.80
CA ILE A 157 4.28 -8.00 -14.51
C ILE A 157 5.76 -8.19 -14.19
N GLY A 158 6.03 -8.96 -13.15
CA GLY A 158 7.37 -9.44 -12.82
C GLY A 158 7.43 -10.95 -12.87
N ASP A 159 8.49 -11.48 -13.47
CA ASP A 159 8.73 -12.90 -13.56
C ASP A 159 10.09 -13.29 -12.95
N ALA A 160 10.16 -14.52 -12.47
CA ALA A 160 11.39 -15.09 -11.96
C ALA A 160 11.43 -16.60 -12.18
N ASN A 161 12.55 -17.09 -12.70
CA ASN A 161 12.86 -18.49 -12.87
C ASN A 161 14.38 -18.71 -12.67
N PRO A 162 14.84 -19.96 -12.47
CA PRO A 162 16.26 -20.23 -12.24
C PRO A 162 17.22 -19.76 -13.35
N GLY A 163 16.73 -19.51 -14.57
CA GLY A 163 17.51 -19.01 -15.70
C GLY A 163 17.63 -17.48 -15.77
N ASN A 164 16.76 -16.71 -15.09
CA ASN A 164 16.81 -15.25 -15.07
C ASN A 164 16.95 -14.66 -13.66
N CYS A 165 17.56 -15.42 -12.74
CA CYS A 165 17.88 -14.96 -11.41
C CYS A 165 19.25 -15.46 -10.96
N SER A 166 19.96 -14.67 -10.15
CA SER A 166 21.25 -15.10 -9.61
C SER A 166 21.11 -16.29 -8.68
N SER A 167 22.17 -17.12 -8.64
CA SER A 167 22.25 -18.32 -7.79
C SER A 167 21.96 -18.06 -6.30
N LYS A 168 22.15 -16.83 -5.82
CA LYS A 168 21.87 -16.40 -4.44
C LYS A 168 20.37 -16.31 -4.12
N VAL A 169 19.53 -15.99 -5.11
CA VAL A 169 18.09 -15.72 -4.93
C VAL A 169 17.17 -16.78 -5.53
N VAL A 170 17.72 -17.81 -6.20
CA VAL A 170 16.97 -18.94 -6.81
C VAL A 170 15.99 -19.62 -5.83
N LYS A 171 16.24 -19.58 -4.51
CA LYS A 171 15.33 -20.17 -3.51
C LYS A 171 14.09 -19.31 -3.23
N HIS A 172 14.02 -18.09 -3.75
CA HIS A 172 13.03 -17.07 -3.42
C HIS A 172 12.33 -16.52 -4.67
N LEU A 173 12.08 -17.36 -5.67
CA LEU A 173 11.54 -16.97 -6.98
C LEU A 173 10.24 -16.15 -6.87
N LEU A 174 9.28 -16.59 -6.07
CA LEU A 174 8.01 -15.88 -5.91
C LEU A 174 8.20 -14.48 -5.30
N ARG A 175 9.13 -14.35 -4.34
CA ARG A 175 9.46 -13.06 -3.72
C ARG A 175 10.12 -12.14 -4.76
N LEU A 176 11.05 -12.69 -5.56
CA LEU A 176 11.72 -11.95 -6.63
C LEU A 176 10.73 -11.49 -7.71
N ALA A 177 9.87 -12.38 -8.21
CA ALA A 177 8.82 -12.04 -9.17
C ALA A 177 7.91 -10.93 -8.65
N SER A 178 7.52 -10.99 -7.37
CA SER A 178 6.75 -9.93 -6.70
C SER A 178 7.51 -8.60 -6.67
N THR A 179 8.76 -8.59 -6.21
CA THR A 179 9.58 -7.37 -6.16
C THR A 179 9.78 -6.75 -7.55
N ARG A 180 10.04 -7.58 -8.57
CA ARG A 180 10.15 -7.14 -9.96
C ARG A 180 8.87 -6.51 -10.48
N ALA A 181 7.72 -7.13 -10.20
CA ALA A 181 6.42 -6.60 -10.61
C ALA A 181 6.19 -5.22 -10.00
N ILE A 182 6.43 -5.07 -8.69
CA ILE A 182 6.24 -3.79 -7.99
C ILE A 182 7.20 -2.73 -8.54
N ALA A 183 8.49 -3.05 -8.69
CA ALA A 183 9.48 -2.11 -9.21
C ALA A 183 9.09 -1.56 -10.60
N ARG A 184 8.65 -2.44 -11.50
CA ARG A 184 8.24 -2.07 -12.86
C ARG A 184 6.98 -1.19 -12.87
N ALA A 185 5.99 -1.56 -12.05
CA ALA A 185 4.78 -0.76 -11.89
C ALA A 185 5.07 0.61 -11.28
N LEU A 186 5.96 0.68 -10.28
CA LEU A 186 6.40 1.93 -9.66
C LEU A 186 7.19 2.81 -10.63
N ARG A 187 8.03 2.23 -11.49
CA ARG A 187 8.73 2.98 -12.54
C ARG A 187 7.76 3.63 -13.52
N SER A 188 6.74 2.89 -13.96
CA SER A 188 5.68 3.42 -14.82
C SER A 188 4.90 4.54 -14.13
N TYR A 189 4.57 4.36 -12.86
CA TYR A 189 3.87 5.36 -12.04
C TYR A 189 4.70 6.64 -11.80
N THR A 190 6.00 6.50 -11.56
CA THR A 190 6.91 7.61 -11.26
C THR A 190 7.60 8.21 -12.49
N ASN A 191 7.30 7.70 -13.68
CA ASN A 191 7.93 8.08 -14.94
C ASN A 191 9.48 7.98 -14.92
N VAL A 192 10.02 6.94 -14.28
CA VAL A 192 11.47 6.69 -14.19
C VAL A 192 11.92 5.73 -15.29
N GLY A 193 12.66 6.24 -16.27
CA GLY A 193 13.22 5.47 -17.38
C GLY A 193 14.34 4.50 -17.00
N MET A 194 15.02 4.72 -15.86
CA MET A 194 16.10 3.85 -15.38
C MET A 194 15.58 2.52 -14.85
N THR A 195 16.27 1.42 -15.14
CA THR A 195 15.96 0.09 -14.60
C THR A 195 16.15 0.06 -13.08
N ALA A 196 15.26 -0.63 -12.37
CA ALA A 196 15.43 -0.84 -10.94
C ALA A 196 16.49 -1.92 -10.67
N LEU A 197 17.33 -1.75 -9.66
CA LEU A 197 18.37 -2.73 -9.33
C LEU A 197 17.78 -4.12 -9.06
N GLU A 198 16.62 -4.15 -8.40
CA GLU A 198 15.89 -5.35 -8.02
C GLU A 198 15.19 -6.03 -9.22
N GLU A 199 15.16 -5.39 -10.40
CA GLU A 199 14.73 -5.99 -11.67
C GLU A 199 15.79 -6.92 -12.28
N LEU A 200 17.07 -6.71 -11.98
CA LEU A 200 18.17 -7.43 -12.63
C LEU A 200 18.29 -8.89 -12.15
N ALA A 201 18.72 -9.80 -13.04
CA ALA A 201 19.03 -11.17 -12.65
C ALA A 201 20.36 -11.24 -11.89
N ASP A 202 21.36 -10.52 -12.38
CA ASP A 202 22.69 -10.41 -11.80
C ASP A 202 23.28 -9.03 -12.11
N PHE A 203 24.19 -8.55 -11.27
CA PHE A 203 24.88 -7.26 -11.50
C PHE A 203 25.69 -7.27 -12.81
N ASN A 204 26.10 -8.45 -13.27
CA ASN A 204 26.82 -8.63 -14.53
C ASN A 204 25.93 -8.51 -15.78
N GLU A 205 24.60 -8.56 -15.65
CA GLU A 205 23.66 -8.35 -16.76
C GLU A 205 23.50 -6.86 -17.11
N ALA A 206 23.83 -5.97 -16.17
CA ALA A 206 23.91 -4.53 -16.41
C ALA A 206 25.03 -4.15 -17.40
N ILE A 207 26.01 -5.04 -17.58
CA ILE A 207 27.21 -4.85 -18.39
C ILE A 207 26.84 -5.09 -19.87
N PRO A 208 27.07 -4.14 -20.79
CA PRO A 208 26.96 -4.44 -22.22
C PRO A 208 27.92 -5.58 -22.57
N GLU A 209 27.44 -6.60 -23.28
CA GLU A 209 28.28 -7.62 -23.93
C GLU A 209 29.21 -6.95 -24.96
N GLY A 210 30.34 -6.44 -24.47
CA GLY A 210 31.42 -5.85 -25.28
C GLY A 210 32.80 -6.32 -24.85
N GLY A 211 32.90 -7.10 -23.78
CA GLY A 211 34.12 -7.81 -23.39
C GLY A 211 33.91 -9.30 -23.60
N GLN A 212 34.65 -9.89 -24.54
CA GLN A 212 34.77 -11.33 -24.68
C GLN A 212 35.31 -11.91 -23.36
N HIS A 213 34.41 -12.26 -22.43
CA HIS A 213 34.75 -13.21 -21.40
C HIS A 213 34.64 -14.58 -22.02
N GLU A 214 35.78 -15.07 -22.51
CA GLU A 214 35.97 -16.49 -22.76
C GLU A 214 35.46 -17.26 -21.56
N ASN A 215 34.37 -17.97 -21.80
CA ASN A 215 33.83 -18.99 -20.93
C ASN A 215 34.98 -19.96 -20.61
N PRO A 216 35.47 -20.12 -19.37
CA PRO A 216 36.34 -21.25 -19.08
C PRO A 216 35.43 -22.48 -19.06
N ALA A 217 35.24 -23.03 -20.25
CA ALA A 217 34.64 -24.32 -20.48
C ALA A 217 35.23 -25.32 -19.47
N SER A 218 34.33 -25.96 -18.71
CA SER A 218 34.35 -27.41 -18.50
C SER A 218 35.74 -28.03 -18.46
N LYS A 219 36.46 -27.89 -17.33
CA LYS A 219 37.47 -28.89 -16.96
C LYS A 219 36.75 -30.11 -16.37
N ARG A 220 36.04 -30.85 -17.24
CA ARG A 220 35.78 -32.27 -17.02
C ARG A 220 37.13 -32.97 -16.89
N LYS A 221 37.51 -33.38 -15.68
CA LYS A 221 38.62 -34.33 -15.49
C LYS A 221 38.27 -35.63 -16.25
N PRO A 222 39.16 -36.17 -17.10
CA PRO A 222 38.91 -37.40 -17.82
C PRO A 222 38.79 -38.59 -16.86
N LYS A 223 37.70 -39.36 -16.98
CA LYS A 223 37.59 -40.70 -16.40
C LYS A 223 38.48 -41.65 -17.19
N ALA A 224 39.53 -42.18 -16.55
CA ALA A 224 40.22 -43.37 -17.04
C ALA A 224 39.39 -44.62 -16.68
N ALA A 225 39.10 -45.44 -17.69
CA ALA A 225 38.40 -46.71 -17.53
C ALA A 225 39.39 -47.85 -17.26
N LYS A 226 39.12 -48.66 -16.21
CA LYS A 226 39.45 -50.10 -16.18
C LYS A 226 38.33 -50.85 -15.43
N LYS A 227 37.87 -51.95 -16.03
CA LYS A 227 36.97 -53.02 -15.54
C LYS A 227 37.83 -54.31 -15.43
N PRO A 228 37.33 -55.48 -14.96
CA PRO A 228 36.53 -55.79 -13.77
C PRO A 228 37.08 -57.03 -12.98
N ALA A 229 36.65 -57.21 -11.72
CA ALA A 229 36.57 -58.49 -10.98
C ALA A 229 35.96 -58.15 -9.59
N ALA A 230 35.30 -58.97 -8.78
CA ALA A 230 34.58 -60.25 -8.81
C ALA A 230 34.01 -60.38 -7.36
N LYS A 231 32.80 -60.93 -7.17
CA LYS A 231 32.19 -61.18 -5.83
C LYS A 231 32.94 -62.28 -5.06
N PRO A 232 32.83 -62.37 -3.70
CA PRO A 232 31.74 -63.11 -3.01
C PRO A 232 31.23 -62.37 -1.74
N ALA A 233 29.92 -62.28 -1.42
CA ALA A 233 28.98 -63.27 -0.85
C ALA A 233 29.11 -63.56 0.68
N LYS A 234 28.08 -63.08 1.42
CA LYS A 234 27.39 -63.63 2.62
C LYS A 234 28.15 -63.88 3.94
N LYS A 235 27.64 -63.31 5.04
CA LYS A 235 26.73 -63.97 6.03
C LYS A 235 26.41 -63.04 7.22
N ALA A 236 25.12 -62.95 7.56
CA ALA A 236 24.64 -62.73 8.94
C ALA A 236 24.60 -64.11 9.65
N PRO A 237 24.39 -64.22 10.99
CA PRO A 237 23.01 -64.13 11.52
C PRO A 237 22.82 -63.68 12.99
N ALA A 238 21.55 -63.35 13.31
CA ALA A 238 20.78 -63.69 14.53
C ALA A 238 21.17 -63.07 15.89
N ALA A 239 20.29 -62.76 16.84
CA ALA A 239 18.82 -62.77 16.95
C ALA A 239 18.42 -62.15 18.33
N SER A 240 17.09 -62.00 18.54
CA SER A 240 16.37 -61.98 19.83
C SER A 240 16.24 -60.61 20.52
N ALA A 241 15.10 -60.14 21.04
CA ALA A 241 13.77 -60.71 21.26
C ALA A 241 12.71 -59.59 21.48
N LYS A 242 11.44 -59.90 21.17
CA LYS A 242 10.19 -59.23 21.62
C LYS A 242 9.78 -59.84 22.99
N PRO A 243 8.85 -59.29 23.82
CA PRO A 243 7.43 -59.07 23.45
C PRO A 243 6.57 -57.98 24.18
N LYS A 244 5.47 -57.58 23.49
CA LYS A 244 4.08 -57.17 23.92
C LYS A 244 3.92 -56.07 25.02
N ALA A 245 2.93 -55.14 25.00
CA ALA A 245 1.49 -55.25 24.76
C ALA A 245 0.79 -53.88 24.48
N LYS A 246 -0.46 -53.93 23.99
CA LYS A 246 -1.49 -52.86 23.86
C LYS A 246 -2.31 -52.75 25.17
N PRO A 247 -3.03 -51.64 25.51
CA PRO A 247 -4.27 -51.20 24.83
C PRO A 247 -4.48 -49.67 24.67
N ALA A 248 -5.57 -49.31 23.97
CA ALA A 248 -6.02 -47.97 23.52
C ALA A 248 -6.93 -47.25 24.56
N PRO A 249 -7.82 -46.29 24.16
CA PRO A 249 -7.60 -44.86 23.88
C PRO A 249 -8.41 -43.94 24.85
N VAL A 250 -8.14 -42.63 24.88
CA VAL A 250 -8.96 -41.66 25.64
C VAL A 250 -9.15 -40.36 24.83
N ALA A 251 -10.41 -39.99 24.62
CA ALA A 251 -10.87 -38.67 24.16
C ALA A 251 -10.88 -37.66 25.33
N PRO A 252 -11.10 -36.36 25.07
CA PRO A 252 -12.38 -35.84 25.55
C PRO A 252 -13.07 -34.82 24.64
N THR A 253 -14.39 -34.90 24.67
CA THR A 253 -15.45 -33.93 24.36
C THR A 253 -15.65 -32.91 25.49
N VAL A 254 -16.03 -31.66 25.16
CA VAL A 254 -17.05 -30.80 25.85
C VAL A 254 -17.48 -29.76 24.79
N GLU A 255 -18.67 -29.82 24.16
CA GLU A 255 -19.98 -29.22 24.53
C GLU A 255 -19.91 -27.73 24.94
N THR A 256 -20.72 -26.80 24.41
CA THR A 256 -22.12 -26.59 24.81
C THR A 256 -22.81 -25.56 23.90
N GLN A 257 -24.00 -25.92 23.38
CA GLN A 257 -25.34 -25.25 23.30
C GLN A 257 -25.40 -23.70 23.34
N THR A 258 -26.33 -23.00 22.66
CA THR A 258 -27.82 -23.04 22.76
C THR A 258 -28.41 -22.32 21.52
N GLU A 259 -29.48 -22.82 20.86
CA GLU A 259 -30.92 -22.52 21.06
C GLU A 259 -31.29 -21.02 20.94
N LYS A 260 -32.39 -20.55 20.32
CA LYS A 260 -33.63 -21.14 19.81
C LYS A 260 -34.48 -20.04 19.12
N GLU A 261 -35.33 -20.47 18.17
CA GLU A 261 -36.74 -20.07 17.94
C GLU A 261 -37.14 -18.59 17.70
N SER A 262 -38.26 -18.25 17.04
CA SER A 262 -39.24 -18.92 16.18
C SER A 262 -40.32 -17.90 15.76
N SER A 263 -41.28 -18.39 14.97
CA SER A 263 -42.62 -17.84 14.66
C SER A 263 -42.66 -16.79 13.54
N GLY A 264 -43.64 -16.80 12.64
CA GLY A 264 -44.88 -17.55 12.56
C GLY A 264 -45.65 -17.11 11.31
N GLN A 265 -46.66 -17.89 10.93
CA GLN A 265 -47.33 -17.91 9.63
C GLN A 265 -48.39 -16.80 9.41
N ASP A 266 -48.66 -16.58 8.11
CA ASP A 266 -50.00 -16.54 7.46
C ASP A 266 -50.52 -15.22 6.82
N ALA A 267 -51.05 -15.44 5.61
CA ALA A 267 -51.86 -14.69 4.65
C ALA A 267 -52.08 -13.16 4.75
N GLY A 268 -51.71 -12.47 3.66
CA GLY A 268 -52.20 -11.13 3.31
C GLY A 268 -51.96 -10.81 1.84
N LYS A 269 -53.03 -10.84 1.05
CA LYS A 269 -53.10 -10.60 -0.40
C LYS A 269 -52.65 -9.16 -0.73
N GLY A 270 -51.53 -8.99 -1.43
CA GLY A 270 -51.06 -7.71 -1.95
C GLY A 270 -50.02 -7.95 -3.04
N ASN A 271 -50.28 -7.43 -4.24
CA ASN A 271 -49.48 -7.65 -5.44
C ASN A 271 -48.11 -6.95 -5.30
N THR A 272 -47.14 -7.57 -4.64
CA THR A 272 -45.77 -7.02 -4.50
C THR A 272 -44.82 -7.77 -5.41
N SER A 273 -44.54 -7.20 -6.57
CA SER A 273 -43.46 -7.64 -7.44
C SER A 273 -42.15 -7.67 -6.63
N PRO A 274 -41.36 -8.76 -6.70
CA PRO A 274 -40.11 -8.87 -5.95
C PRO A 274 -39.16 -7.73 -6.33
N GLY A 275 -38.54 -7.12 -5.32
CA GLY A 275 -37.50 -6.10 -5.49
C GLY A 275 -36.32 -6.62 -6.31
N MET A 276 -35.51 -5.72 -6.86
CA MET A 276 -34.43 -6.11 -7.76
C MET A 276 -33.46 -7.11 -7.11
N SER A 277 -33.00 -8.07 -7.91
CA SER A 277 -31.94 -9.00 -7.50
C SER A 277 -30.58 -8.29 -7.37
N GLU A 278 -29.71 -8.84 -6.52
CA GLU A 278 -28.36 -8.31 -6.31
C GLU A 278 -27.52 -8.25 -7.61
N ALA A 279 -27.77 -9.19 -8.53
CA ALA A 279 -27.15 -9.20 -9.86
C ALA A 279 -27.61 -8.03 -10.74
N GLN A 280 -28.91 -7.69 -10.71
CA GLN A 280 -29.46 -6.53 -11.43
C GLN A 280 -28.91 -5.23 -10.87
N LYS A 281 -28.82 -5.11 -9.54
CA LYS A 281 -28.21 -3.95 -8.87
C LYS A 281 -26.77 -3.73 -9.34
N ARG A 282 -25.95 -4.78 -9.30
CA ARG A 282 -24.55 -4.72 -9.77
C ARG A 282 -24.45 -4.36 -11.26
N ALA A 283 -25.36 -4.87 -12.10
CA ALA A 283 -25.38 -4.55 -13.53
C ALA A 283 -25.65 -3.07 -13.80
N ILE A 284 -26.60 -2.45 -13.09
CA ILE A 284 -26.94 -1.03 -13.22
C ILE A 284 -25.74 -0.15 -12.84
N PHE A 285 -25.13 -0.38 -11.66
CA PHE A 285 -23.97 0.41 -11.22
C PHE A 285 -22.73 0.23 -12.12
N ASN A 286 -22.50 -0.97 -12.64
CA ASN A 286 -21.40 -1.21 -13.59
C ASN A 286 -21.62 -0.51 -14.93
N LEU A 287 -22.85 -0.46 -15.44
CA LEU A 287 -23.20 0.29 -16.66
C LEU A 287 -23.05 1.80 -16.43
N SER A 288 -23.47 2.32 -15.28
CA SER A 288 -23.30 3.72 -14.89
C SER A 288 -21.82 4.13 -14.91
N ARG A 289 -20.96 3.33 -14.27
CA ARG A 289 -19.51 3.57 -14.23
C ARG A 289 -18.88 3.55 -15.61
N ARG A 290 -19.25 2.60 -16.48
CA ARG A 290 -18.72 2.52 -17.86
C ARG A 290 -19.12 3.72 -18.72
N ARG A 291 -20.25 4.36 -18.41
CA ARG A 291 -20.79 5.50 -19.17
C ARG A 291 -20.46 6.85 -18.54
N GLY A 292 -19.76 6.88 -17.41
CA GLY A 292 -19.44 8.12 -16.70
C GLY A 292 -20.67 8.82 -16.10
N ILE A 293 -21.78 8.10 -15.89
CA ILE A 293 -22.99 8.62 -15.26
C ILE A 293 -22.76 8.61 -13.75
N SER A 294 -22.94 9.76 -13.10
CA SER A 294 -22.79 9.89 -11.65
C SER A 294 -23.92 9.17 -10.91
N VAL A 295 -23.72 8.87 -9.61
CA VAL A 295 -24.75 8.17 -8.81
C VAL A 295 -26.00 9.03 -8.68
N GLU A 296 -25.83 10.34 -8.56
CA GLU A 296 -26.91 11.33 -8.46
C GLU A 296 -27.71 11.41 -9.77
N GLN A 297 -27.02 11.39 -10.92
CA GLN A 297 -27.68 11.34 -12.22
C GLN A 297 -28.43 10.03 -12.44
N LEU A 298 -27.86 8.91 -11.99
CA LEU A 298 -28.48 7.60 -12.08
C LEU A 298 -29.75 7.51 -11.22
N GLU A 299 -29.74 8.08 -10.02
CA GLU A 299 -30.92 8.19 -9.15
C GLU A 299 -31.99 9.07 -9.77
N GLN A 300 -31.60 10.21 -10.37
CA GLN A 300 -32.54 11.08 -11.09
C GLN A 300 -33.17 10.35 -12.29
N MET A 301 -32.38 9.61 -13.08
CA MET A 301 -32.88 8.83 -14.20
C MET A 301 -33.85 7.73 -13.78
N ALA A 302 -33.60 7.07 -12.64
CA ALA A 302 -34.51 6.07 -12.09
C ALA A 302 -35.82 6.71 -11.56
N ALA A 303 -35.70 7.85 -10.88
CA ALA A 303 -36.85 8.62 -10.39
C ALA A 303 -37.72 9.13 -11.56
N ASP A 304 -37.11 9.61 -12.64
CA ASP A 304 -37.83 10.12 -13.81
C ASP A 304 -38.53 9.00 -14.60
N ALA A 305 -37.90 7.83 -14.72
CA ALA A 305 -38.44 6.71 -15.51
C ALA A 305 -39.46 5.84 -14.75
N TYR A 306 -39.32 5.71 -13.43
CA TYR A 306 -40.11 4.76 -12.62
C TYR A 306 -40.75 5.40 -11.38
N GLY A 307 -40.52 6.68 -11.10
CA GLY A 307 -41.12 7.39 -9.96
C GLY A 307 -40.61 6.94 -8.59
N CYS A 308 -39.53 6.16 -8.55
CA CYS A 308 -38.99 5.59 -7.32
C CYS A 308 -37.45 5.58 -7.33
N GLY A 309 -36.85 5.50 -6.15
CA GLY A 309 -35.39 5.43 -6.02
C GLY A 309 -34.85 4.11 -6.55
N ILE A 310 -33.58 4.12 -6.99
CA ILE A 310 -32.93 2.94 -7.56
C ILE A 310 -33.09 1.71 -6.66
N GLU A 311 -32.91 1.86 -5.34
CA GLU A 311 -33.01 0.78 -4.35
C GLU A 311 -34.41 0.12 -4.24
N THR A 312 -35.44 0.80 -4.74
CA THR A 312 -36.83 0.34 -4.67
C THR A 312 -37.37 -0.21 -5.99
N LEU A 313 -36.52 -0.32 -7.02
CA LEU A 313 -36.93 -0.87 -8.31
C LEU A 313 -37.36 -2.34 -8.19
N THR A 314 -38.43 -2.69 -8.89
CA THR A 314 -38.84 -4.09 -9.05
C THR A 314 -37.88 -4.81 -9.99
N SER A 315 -37.84 -6.15 -9.93
CA SER A 315 -36.99 -6.94 -10.84
C SER A 315 -37.32 -6.72 -12.33
N SER A 316 -38.59 -6.47 -12.69
CA SER A 316 -38.94 -6.15 -14.09
C SER A 316 -38.44 -4.77 -14.50
N ASP A 317 -38.58 -3.79 -13.62
CA ASP A 317 -38.21 -2.40 -13.90
C ASP A 317 -36.69 -2.24 -13.94
N ALA A 318 -35.97 -2.92 -13.04
CA ALA A 318 -34.51 -3.00 -13.10
C ALA A 318 -34.02 -3.61 -14.43
N SER A 319 -34.70 -4.62 -14.96
CA SER A 319 -34.37 -5.24 -16.25
C SER A 319 -34.69 -4.34 -17.45
N ALA A 320 -35.76 -3.53 -17.36
CA ALA A 320 -36.08 -2.52 -18.36
C ALA A 320 -35.07 -1.36 -18.32
N PHE A 321 -34.69 -0.92 -17.12
CA PHE A 321 -33.73 0.16 -16.91
C PHE A 321 -32.32 -0.23 -17.39
N ILE A 322 -31.88 -1.46 -17.15
CA ILE A 322 -30.64 -2.00 -17.72
C ILE A 322 -30.66 -1.93 -19.25
N ARG A 323 -31.80 -2.25 -19.89
CA ARG A 323 -31.93 -2.17 -21.36
C ARG A 323 -31.91 -0.72 -21.85
N GLN A 324 -32.55 0.21 -21.15
CA GLN A 324 -32.48 1.64 -21.44
C GLN A 324 -31.04 2.17 -21.32
N LEU A 325 -30.35 1.80 -20.23
CA LEU A 325 -28.93 2.08 -20.01
C LEU A 325 -28.01 1.34 -20.99
N GLN A 326 -28.47 0.36 -21.75
CA GLN A 326 -27.71 -0.27 -22.83
C GLN A 326 -27.96 0.43 -24.17
N GLN A 327 -29.19 0.90 -24.43
CA GLN A 327 -29.62 1.49 -25.69
C GLN A 327 -29.28 2.97 -25.84
N ALA A 328 -29.10 3.72 -24.75
CA ALA A 328 -28.74 5.14 -24.79
C ALA A 328 -27.26 5.40 -25.22
N ALA A 329 -26.75 4.62 -26.17
CA ALA A 329 -25.40 4.71 -26.75
C ALA A 329 -25.43 5.43 -28.09
#